data_AF-A0A496WLQ2-F1
#
_entry.id   AF-A0A496WLQ2-F1
#
_cell.length_a   1.000
_cell.length_b   1.000
_cell.length_c   1.000
_cell.angle_alpha   90.00
_cell.angle_beta   90.00
_cell.angle_gamma   90.00
#
_symmetry.space_group_name_H-M   'P 1'
#
loop_
_entity.id
_entity.type
_entity.pdbx_description
1 polymer ?
#
loop_
_entity_poly.entity_id
_entity_poly.type
_entity_poly.pdbx_seq_one_letter_code
_entity_poly.pdbx_strand_id
1 'polypeptide(L)'
;MKSLKFLGTFLAISAILFFLYLAVSKASVFNQISFDLENGHTLLMVIVLYVAAMGFGGSVWGQLLRGVKESLPAKVALSIVFLSQVAKYVPGNVAHHVGRVVLAKRYGLGMTNTLFTMFMETVWVIVIAGLLALVA
;
A
#
# COMPACT_ATOMS: atom_id res chain seq x y z
N MET A 1 -9.48 -4.64 27.58
CA MET A 1 -9.58 -3.67 26.47
C MET A 1 -8.90 -2.32 26.76
N LYS A 2 -9.14 -1.68 27.92
CA LYS A 2 -8.47 -0.39 28.27
C LYS A 2 -6.94 -0.50 28.40
N SER A 3 -6.44 -1.58 29.01
CA SER A 3 -5.00 -1.88 29.13
C SER A 3 -4.31 -2.05 27.78
N LEU A 4 -4.95 -2.74 26.83
CA LEU A 4 -4.42 -2.95 25.48
C LEU A 4 -4.35 -1.64 24.67
N LYS A 5 -5.37 -0.78 24.80
CA LYS A 5 -5.37 0.56 24.19
C LYS A 5 -4.27 1.43 24.81
N PHE A 6 -4.11 1.39 26.13
CA PHE A 6 -3.06 2.14 26.82
C PHE A 6 -1.65 1.70 26.38
N LEU A 7 -1.40 0.39 26.34
CA LEU A 7 -0.12 -0.15 25.87
C LEU A 7 0.15 0.23 24.40
N GLY A 8 -0.86 0.12 23.53
CA GLY A 8 -0.74 0.52 22.13
C GLY A 8 -0.42 2.02 21.96
N THR A 9 -1.13 2.88 22.69
CA THR A 9 -0.86 4.33 22.68
C THR A 9 0.52 4.65 23.24
N PHE A 10 0.93 4.00 24.32
CA PHE A 10 2.26 4.18 24.91
C PHE A 10 3.35 3.80 23.90
N LEU A 11 3.26 2.62 23.28
CA LEU A 11 4.19 2.17 22.24
C LEU A 11 4.23 3.13 21.04
N ALA A 12 3.07 3.60 20.59
CA ALA A 12 2.98 4.55 19.48
C ALA A 12 3.66 5.89 19.83
N ILE A 13 3.41 6.43 21.01
CA ILE A 13 4.06 7.67 21.47
C ILE A 13 5.56 7.47 21.61
N SER A 14 6.01 6.37 22.23
CA SER A 14 7.44 6.05 22.36
C SER A 14 8.12 5.93 21.01
N ALA A 15 7.48 5.27 20.03
CA ALA A 15 8.00 5.15 18.67
C ALA A 15 8.10 6.53 17.99
N ILE A 16 7.07 7.37 18.08
CA ILE A 16 7.09 8.73 17.52
C ILE A 16 8.22 9.55 18.14
N LEU A 17 8.33 9.57 19.48
CA LEU A 17 9.39 10.29 20.19
C LEU A 17 10.78 9.76 19.81
N PHE A 18 10.94 8.45 19.67
CA PHE A 18 12.20 7.83 19.23
C PHE A 18 12.58 8.26 17.81
N PHE A 19 11.63 8.25 16.86
CA PHE A 19 11.90 8.69 15.49
C PHE A 19 12.18 10.19 15.40
N LEU A 20 11.50 11.03 16.21
CA LEU A 20 11.79 12.46 16.29
C LEU A 20 13.19 12.70 16.85
N TYR A 21 13.55 12.00 17.93
CA TYR A 21 14.91 12.03 18.49
C TYR A 21 15.94 11.60 17.45
N LEU A 22 15.69 10.51 16.72
CA LEU A 22 16.60 10.01 15.68
C LEU A 22 16.73 11.03 14.54
N ALA A 23 15.62 11.62 14.08
CA ALA A 23 15.63 12.62 13.01
C ALA A 23 16.48 13.85 13.36
N VAL A 24 16.43 14.30 14.61
CA VAL A 24 17.24 15.44 15.08
C VAL A 24 18.69 15.02 15.36
N SER A 25 18.91 13.92 16.09
CA SER A 25 20.25 13.46 16.49
C SER A 25 21.10 12.92 15.34
N LYS A 26 20.45 12.43 14.27
CA LYS A 26 21.08 11.92 13.05
C LYS A 26 20.74 12.80 11.84
N ALA A 27 20.46 14.09 12.04
CA ALA A 27 20.17 15.01 10.94
C ALA A 27 21.30 15.07 9.89
N SER A 28 22.54 14.77 10.28
CA SER A 28 23.67 14.66 9.35
C SER A 28 23.53 13.53 8.32
N VAL A 29 22.63 12.56 8.51
CA VAL A 29 22.30 11.55 7.49
C VAL A 29 21.76 12.20 6.23
N PHE A 30 21.02 13.31 6.34
CA PHE A 30 20.51 14.02 5.17
C PHE A 30 21.62 14.68 4.35
N ASN A 31 22.79 14.95 4.94
CA ASN A 31 23.95 15.47 4.21
C ASN A 31 24.59 14.41 3.29
N GLN A 32 24.23 13.13 3.44
CA GLN A 32 24.68 12.06 2.56
C GLN A 32 23.82 11.96 1.29
N ILE A 33 22.69 12.68 1.22
CA ILE A 33 21.82 12.69 0.05
C ILE A 33 22.38 13.74 -0.93
N SER A 34 23.12 13.30 -1.95
CA SER A 34 23.50 14.17 -3.07
C SER A 34 22.37 14.20 -4.11
N PHE A 35 21.85 15.38 -4.43
CA PHE A 35 20.93 15.57 -5.55
C PHE A 35 21.71 15.84 -6.84
N ASP A 36 22.58 14.89 -7.21
CA ASP A 36 23.27 14.91 -8.49
C ASP A 36 22.41 14.28 -9.60
N LEU A 37 22.86 14.40 -10.85
CA LEU A 37 22.12 13.91 -12.01
C LEU A 37 21.96 12.37 -11.99
N GLU A 38 22.96 11.65 -11.48
CA GLU A 38 22.95 10.19 -11.36
C GLU A 38 21.90 9.71 -10.36
N ASN A 39 21.83 10.33 -9.18
CA ASN A 39 20.80 10.08 -8.19
C ASN A 39 19.42 10.55 -8.67
N GLY A 40 19.37 11.61 -9.50
CA GLY A 40 18.14 12.05 -10.17
C GLY A 40 17.58 10.99 -11.12
N HIS A 41 18.43 10.38 -11.96
CA HIS A 41 18.03 9.28 -12.84
C HIS A 41 17.57 8.06 -12.04
N THR A 42 18.31 7.70 -11.00
CA THR A 42 17.95 6.58 -10.12
C THR A 42 16.61 6.82 -9.45
N LEU A 43 16.37 8.02 -8.91
CA LEU A 43 15.11 8.39 -8.31
C LEU A 43 13.94 8.29 -9.31
N LEU A 44 14.13 8.79 -10.53
CA LEU A 44 13.12 8.69 -11.58
C LEU A 44 12.82 7.24 -11.92
N MET A 45 13.84 6.39 -12.09
CA MET A 45 13.65 4.96 -12.37
C MET A 45 12.88 4.27 -11.24
N VAL A 46 13.21 4.55 -9.99
CA VAL A 46 12.51 3.99 -8.83
C VAL A 46 11.05 4.44 -8.80
N ILE A 47 10.76 5.72 -9.07
CA ILE A 47 9.38 6.23 -9.16
C ILE A 47 8.61 5.49 -10.26
N VAL A 48 9.20 5.36 -11.45
CA VAL A 48 8.57 4.68 -12.59
C VAL A 48 8.30 3.21 -12.26
N LEU A 49 9.28 2.49 -11.71
CA LEU A 49 9.11 1.10 -11.31
C LEU A 49 8.05 0.94 -10.22
N TYR A 50 8.01 1.84 -9.26
CA TYR A 50 7.02 1.81 -8.18
C TYR A 50 5.60 2.06 -8.70
N VAL A 51 5.42 3.06 -9.57
CA VAL A 51 4.13 3.35 -10.21
C VAL A 51 3.71 2.19 -11.11
N ALA A 52 4.64 1.59 -11.86
CA ALA A 52 4.37 0.41 -12.68
C ALA A 52 3.92 -0.78 -11.82
N ALA A 53 4.63 -1.07 -10.73
CA ALA A 53 4.27 -2.13 -9.78
C ALA A 53 2.87 -1.93 -9.20
N MET A 54 2.53 -0.70 -8.79
CA MET A 54 1.18 -0.36 -8.34
C MET A 54 0.13 -0.50 -9.45
N GLY A 55 0.48 -0.11 -10.68
CA GLY A 55 -0.37 -0.26 -11.86
C GLY A 55 -0.67 -1.73 -12.19
N PHE A 56 0.30 -2.63 -12.01
CA PHE A 56 0.08 -4.07 -12.12
C PHE A 56 -0.93 -4.55 -11.06
N GLY A 57 -0.80 -4.10 -9.81
CA GLY A 57 -1.78 -4.41 -8.75
C GLY A 57 -3.21 -3.99 -9.13
N GLY A 58 -3.38 -2.77 -9.64
CA GLY A 58 -4.70 -2.31 -10.13
C GLY A 58 -5.25 -3.12 -11.30
N SER A 59 -4.38 -3.52 -12.22
CA SER A 59 -4.75 -4.38 -13.36
C SER A 59 -5.18 -5.78 -12.91
N VAL A 60 -4.42 -6.41 -12.01
CA VAL A 60 -4.73 -7.73 -11.45
C VAL A 60 -6.08 -7.72 -10.75
N TRP A 61 -6.34 -6.70 -9.92
CA TRP A 61 -7.62 -6.58 -9.25
C TRP A 61 -8.79 -6.37 -10.21
N GLY A 62 -8.60 -5.57 -11.27
CA GLY A 62 -9.60 -5.45 -12.33
C GLY A 62 -9.97 -6.80 -12.95
N GLN A 63 -9.01 -7.73 -13.07
CA GLN A 63 -9.29 -9.10 -13.53
C GLN A 63 -10.00 -9.95 -12.47
N LEU A 64 -9.61 -9.83 -11.20
CA LEU A 64 -10.28 -10.54 -10.10
C LEU A 64 -11.76 -10.12 -9.98
N LEU A 65 -12.05 -8.82 -10.15
CA LEU A 65 -13.42 -8.31 -10.20
C LEU A 65 -14.22 -8.98 -11.32
N ARG A 66 -13.65 -9.08 -12.53
CA ARG A 66 -14.31 -9.78 -13.66
C ARG A 66 -14.61 -11.24 -13.33
N GLY A 67 -13.73 -11.91 -12.58
CA GLY A 67 -13.93 -13.28 -12.10
C GLY A 67 -15.16 -13.45 -11.19
N VAL A 68 -15.59 -12.39 -10.50
CA VAL A 68 -16.80 -12.38 -9.65
C VAL A 68 -17.99 -11.66 -10.30
N LYS A 69 -17.98 -11.50 -11.63
CA LYS A 69 -19.01 -10.81 -12.44
C LYS A 69 -19.18 -9.32 -12.11
N GLU A 70 -18.19 -8.73 -11.45
CA GLU A 70 -18.08 -7.28 -11.26
C GLU A 70 -17.17 -6.72 -12.34
N SER A 71 -17.38 -5.49 -12.80
CA SER A 71 -16.44 -4.89 -13.76
C SER A 71 -16.38 -3.39 -13.64
N LEU A 72 -15.20 -2.86 -13.93
CA LEU A 72 -14.95 -1.43 -14.07
C LEU A 72 -14.08 -1.19 -15.30
N PRO A 73 -14.14 0.00 -15.90
CA PRO A 73 -13.11 0.43 -16.82
C PRO A 73 -11.73 0.34 -16.15
N ALA A 74 -10.72 -0.16 -16.87
CA ALA A 74 -9.38 -0.37 -16.32
C ALA A 74 -8.80 0.91 -15.67
N LYS A 75 -9.05 2.07 -16.28
CA LYS A 75 -8.67 3.38 -15.74
C LYS A 75 -9.27 3.63 -14.35
N VAL A 76 -10.53 3.26 -14.14
CA VAL A 76 -11.21 3.44 -12.84
C VAL A 76 -10.63 2.51 -11.79
N ALA A 77 -10.41 1.23 -12.14
CA ALA A 77 -9.79 0.26 -11.23
C ALA A 77 -8.39 0.74 -10.78
N LEU A 78 -7.57 1.21 -11.72
CA LEU A 78 -6.26 1.81 -11.45
C LEU A 78 -6.40 3.03 -10.53
N SER A 79 -7.28 3.99 -10.85
CA SER A 79 -7.49 5.18 -10.03
C SER A 79 -7.91 4.85 -8.60
N ILE A 80 -8.79 3.86 -8.41
CA ILE A 80 -9.20 3.41 -7.07
C ILE A 80 -8.00 2.86 -6.30
N VAL A 81 -7.18 2.01 -6.93
CA VAL A 81 -5.98 1.46 -6.28
C VAL A 81 -5.01 2.57 -5.92
N PHE A 82 -4.61 3.44 -6.86
CA PHE A 82 -3.69 4.55 -6.58
C PHE A 82 -4.19 5.48 -5.48
N LEU A 83 -5.47 5.89 -5.53
CA LEU A 83 -6.03 6.80 -4.53
C LEU A 83 -6.12 6.15 -3.15
N SER A 84 -6.46 4.86 -3.09
CA SER A 84 -6.50 4.13 -1.83
C SER A 84 -5.14 4.07 -1.12
N GLN A 85 -4.03 4.08 -1.88
CA GLN A 85 -2.67 4.04 -1.32
C GLN A 85 -2.31 5.27 -0.48
N VAL A 86 -2.96 6.42 -0.70
CA VAL A 86 -2.73 7.61 0.16
C VAL A 86 -3.15 7.32 1.60
N ALA A 87 -4.20 6.51 1.79
CA ALA A 87 -4.69 6.16 3.11
C ALA A 87 -3.78 5.16 3.86
N LYS A 88 -2.76 4.56 3.22
CA LYS A 88 -1.83 3.64 3.90
C LYS A 88 -0.98 4.32 4.98
N TYR A 89 -0.81 5.64 4.85
CA TYR A 89 -0.05 6.46 5.79
C TYR A 89 -0.85 6.86 7.04
N VAL A 90 -2.13 6.48 7.12
CA VAL A 90 -2.93 6.58 8.34
C VAL A 90 -2.52 5.46 9.30
N PRO A 91 -2.47 5.71 10.63
CA PRO A 91 -2.07 4.71 11.62
C PRO A 91 -2.81 3.37 11.44
N GLY A 92 -2.03 2.29 11.47
CA GLY A 92 -2.51 0.91 11.40
C GLY A 92 -2.48 0.27 10.02
N ASN A 93 -2.14 0.99 8.94
CA ASN A 93 -2.09 0.47 7.57
C ASN A 93 -3.42 -0.15 7.07
N VAL A 94 -4.52 -0.10 7.82
CA VAL A 94 -5.81 -0.71 7.40
C VAL A 94 -6.61 0.24 6.51
N ALA A 95 -6.38 1.55 6.64
CA ALA A 95 -7.21 2.55 6.00
C ALA A 95 -7.15 2.52 4.45
N HIS A 96 -6.06 2.02 3.84
CA HIS A 96 -6.02 1.83 2.39
C HIS A 96 -6.95 0.71 1.92
N HIS A 97 -7.10 -0.37 2.70
CA HIS A 97 -8.07 -1.42 2.40
C HIS A 97 -9.50 -0.90 2.50
N VAL A 98 -9.81 -0.15 3.57
CA VAL A 98 -11.14 0.48 3.75
C VAL A 98 -11.39 1.49 2.63
N GLY A 99 -10.40 2.33 2.31
CA GLY A 99 -10.48 3.32 1.24
C GLY A 99 -10.82 2.68 -0.11
N ARG A 100 -10.19 1.56 -0.45
CA ARG A 100 -10.48 0.82 -1.68
C ARG A 100 -11.93 0.33 -1.72
N VAL A 101 -12.44 -0.24 -0.64
CA VAL A 101 -13.84 -0.71 -0.55
C VAL A 101 -14.83 0.46 -0.66
N VAL A 102 -14.57 1.57 0.03
CA VAL A 102 -15.41 2.77 -0.02
C VAL A 102 -15.44 3.37 -1.42
N LEU A 103 -14.29 3.46 -2.09
CA LEU A 103 -14.19 3.96 -3.46
C LEU A 103 -14.88 3.02 -4.44
N ALA A 104 -14.66 1.70 -4.34
CA ALA A 104 -15.32 0.69 -5.16
C ALA A 104 -16.85 0.78 -5.07
N LYS A 105 -17.38 0.94 -3.85
CA LYS A 105 -18.83 1.09 -3.61
C LYS A 105 -19.42 2.32 -4.32
N ARG A 106 -18.67 3.43 -4.44
CA ARG A 106 -19.11 4.64 -5.17
C ARG A 106 -19.30 4.38 -6.67
N TYR A 107 -18.64 3.37 -7.22
CA TYR A 107 -18.80 2.93 -8.60
C TYR A 107 -19.79 1.76 -8.75
N GLY A 108 -20.59 1.47 -7.71
CA GLY A 108 -21.63 0.45 -7.76
C GLY A 108 -21.16 -0.98 -7.50
N LEU A 109 -19.89 -1.20 -7.16
CA LEU A 109 -19.39 -2.55 -6.88
C LEU A 109 -19.95 -3.11 -5.57
N GLY A 110 -20.27 -4.40 -5.58
CA GLY A 110 -20.67 -5.13 -4.38
C GLY A 110 -19.54 -5.18 -3.34
N MET A 111 -19.86 -4.85 -2.08
CA MET A 111 -18.89 -4.87 -0.98
C MET A 111 -18.31 -6.26 -0.74
N THR A 112 -19.15 -7.30 -0.76
CA THR A 112 -18.74 -8.70 -0.57
C THR A 112 -17.76 -9.15 -1.66
N ASN A 113 -18.10 -8.88 -2.93
CA ASN A 113 -17.25 -9.20 -4.08
C ASN A 113 -15.93 -8.44 -4.04
N THR A 114 -15.97 -7.15 -3.65
CA THR A 114 -14.76 -6.34 -3.47
C THR A 114 -13.85 -6.90 -2.39
N LEU A 115 -14.38 -7.23 -1.22
CA LEU A 115 -13.60 -7.82 -0.13
C LEU A 115 -13.03 -9.19 -0.51
N PHE A 116 -13.84 -10.03 -1.16
CA PHE A 116 -13.41 -11.35 -1.62
C PHE A 116 -12.26 -11.25 -2.63
N THR A 117 -12.34 -10.34 -3.60
CA THR A 117 -11.26 -10.14 -4.58
C THR A 117 -9.99 -9.57 -3.94
N MET A 118 -10.11 -8.70 -2.93
CA MET A 118 -8.95 -8.23 -2.15
C MET A 118 -8.32 -9.35 -1.32
N PHE A 119 -9.12 -10.22 -0.71
CA PHE A 119 -8.64 -11.40 0.00
C PHE A 119 -7.89 -12.34 -0.97
N MET A 120 -8.48 -12.63 -2.13
CA MET A 120 -7.83 -13.45 -3.16
C MET A 120 -6.52 -12.83 -3.66
N GLU A 121 -6.47 -11.50 -3.86
CA GLU A 121 -5.23 -10.79 -4.19
C GLU A 121 -4.12 -11.07 -3.15
N THR A 122 -4.47 -11.06 -1.85
CA THR A 122 -3.52 -11.34 -0.76
C THR A 122 -3.09 -12.81 -0.74
N VAL A 123 -4.02 -13.74 -0.95
CA VAL A 123 -3.73 -15.18 -1.05
C VAL A 123 -2.76 -15.45 -2.21
N TRP A 124 -3.00 -14.86 -3.38
CA TRP A 124 -2.10 -15.00 -4.52
C TRP A 124 -0.70 -14.48 -4.23
N VAL A 125 -0.57 -13.32 -3.58
CA VAL A 125 0.74 -12.78 -3.19
C VAL A 125 1.47 -13.77 -2.26
N ILE A 126 0.79 -14.31 -1.25
CA ILE A 126 1.39 -15.27 -0.30
C ILE A 126 1.83 -16.55 -1.02
N VAL A 127 0.97 -17.12 -1.87
CA VAL A 127 1.27 -18.35 -2.61
C VAL A 127 2.45 -18.15 -3.55
N ILE A 128 2.45 -17.08 -4.35
CA ILE A 128 3.53 -16.79 -5.29
C ILE A 128 4.84 -16.53 -4.55
N ALA A 129 4.82 -15.73 -3.48
CA ALA A 129 6.00 -15.48 -2.67
C ALA A 129 6.56 -16.77 -2.05
N GLY A 130 5.67 -17.63 -1.53
CA GLY A 130 6.05 -18.94 -0.99
C GLY A 130 6.68 -19.84 -2.06
N LEU A 131 6.11 -19.89 -3.26
CA LEU A 131 6.68 -20.67 -4.37
C LEU A 131 8.04 -20.13 -4.83
N LEU A 132 8.20 -18.82 -4.92
CA LEU A 132 9.48 -18.20 -5.28
C LEU A 132 10.55 -18.48 -4.23
N ALA A 133 10.19 -18.45 -2.94
CA ALA A 133 11.10 -18.77 -1.85
C ALA A 133 11.61 -20.23 -1.87
N LEU A 134 10.92 -21.15 -2.56
CA LEU A 134 11.38 -22.54 -2.73
C LEU A 134 12.40 -22.69 -3.87
N VAL A 135 12.53 -21.69 -4.75
CA VAL A 135 13.39 -21.73 -5.94
C VAL A 135 14.58 -20.75 -5.83
N ALA A 136 14.51 -19.80 -4.89
CA ALA A 136 15.59 -18.87 -4.56
C ALA A 136 16.61 -19.52 -3.60
#